data_AF-A0A1M7UV29-F1
#
_entry.id   AF-A0A1M7UV29-F1
#
_cell.length_a   1.000
_cell.length_b   1.000
_cell.length_c   1.000
_cell.angle_alpha   90.00
_cell.angle_beta   90.00
_cell.angle_gamma   90.00
#
_symmetry.space_group_name_H-M   'P 1'
#
loop_
_entity.id
_entity.type
_entity.pdbx_description
1 polymer ?
#
loop_
_entity_poly.entity_id
_entity_poly.type
_entity_poly.pdbx_seq_one_letter_code
_entity_poly.pdbx_strand_id
1 'polypeptide(L)'
;MDTLGWQGTSGGMSAQQVADRAMNALRPGEIVLMHLGSHPEDGTTLDADALPDMIERMRAADYTFVTLDALISTEDRRRLAAG
;
A
#
# COMPACT_ATOMS: atom_id res chain seq x y z
N MET A 1 -4.54 3.78 3.09
CA MET A 1 -5.19 2.53 3.51
C MET A 1 -4.10 1.56 3.95
N ASP A 2 -4.37 0.74 4.95
CA ASP A 2 -3.49 -0.36 5.36
C ASP A 2 -3.85 -1.64 4.60
N THR A 3 -2.85 -2.22 3.94
CA THR A 3 -2.92 -3.48 3.18
C THR A 3 -3.15 -4.71 4.05
N LEU A 4 -2.72 -4.65 5.31
CA LEU A 4 -2.69 -5.78 6.25
C LEU A 4 -1.78 -6.96 5.84
N GLY A 5 -0.85 -6.79 4.89
CA GLY A 5 0.07 -7.86 4.50
C GLY A 5 0.98 -8.35 5.63
N TRP A 6 1.24 -7.48 6.62
CA TRP A 6 2.00 -7.83 7.83
C TRP A 6 1.35 -8.93 8.68
N GLN A 7 0.05 -9.19 8.54
CA GLN A 7 -0.64 -10.20 9.33
C GLN A 7 -0.26 -11.64 8.95
N GLY A 8 0.38 -11.83 7.79
CA GLY A 8 0.77 -13.15 7.29
C GLY A 8 -0.41 -14.10 7.03
N THR A 9 -0.09 -15.32 6.65
CA THR A 9 -1.09 -16.38 6.45
C THR A 9 -1.73 -16.85 7.75
N SER A 10 -1.00 -16.80 8.88
CA SER A 10 -1.59 -17.12 10.20
C SER A 10 -2.67 -16.11 10.62
N GLY A 11 -2.58 -14.87 10.15
CA GLY A 11 -3.63 -13.84 10.28
C GLY A 11 -4.77 -13.96 9.25
N GLY A 12 -4.78 -15.00 8.42
CA GLY A 12 -5.81 -15.24 7.40
C GLY A 12 -5.68 -14.37 6.14
N MET A 13 -4.49 -13.81 5.89
CA MET A 13 -4.19 -13.03 4.70
C MET A 13 -3.50 -13.86 3.61
N SER A 14 -3.55 -13.34 2.39
CA SER A 14 -2.82 -13.82 1.22
C SER A 14 -2.39 -12.62 0.39
N ALA A 15 -1.42 -12.80 -0.51
CA ALA A 15 -0.98 -11.76 -1.44
C ALA A 15 -2.15 -11.25 -2.30
N GLN A 16 -3.08 -12.14 -2.70
CA GLN A 16 -4.28 -11.74 -3.43
C GLN A 16 -5.19 -10.84 -2.58
N GLN A 17 -5.46 -11.19 -1.32
CA GLN A 17 -6.27 -10.34 -0.43
C GLN A 17 -5.61 -8.99 -0.17
N VAL A 18 -4.28 -8.94 -0.06
CA VAL A 18 -3.50 -7.69 0.02
C VAL A 18 -3.76 -6.80 -1.20
N ALA A 19 -3.60 -7.35 -2.40
CA ALA A 19 -3.85 -6.62 -3.65
C ALA A 19 -5.31 -6.16 -3.78
N ASP A 20 -6.26 -7.06 -3.51
CA ASP A 20 -7.70 -6.77 -3.64
C ASP A 20 -8.13 -5.66 -2.67
N ARG A 21 -7.60 -5.63 -1.44
CA ARG A 21 -7.86 -4.52 -0.51
C ARG A 21 -7.39 -3.19 -1.08
N ALA A 22 -6.20 -3.14 -1.68
CA ALA A 22 -5.65 -1.92 -2.24
C ALA A 22 -6.50 -1.43 -3.42
N MET A 23 -6.88 -2.35 -4.32
CA MET A 23 -7.76 -2.05 -5.45
C MET A 23 -9.14 -1.55 -5.01
N ASN A 24 -9.74 -2.16 -3.99
CA ASN A 24 -11.05 -1.77 -3.46
C ASN A 24 -11.03 -0.39 -2.76
N ALA A 25 -9.85 0.06 -2.31
CA ALA A 25 -9.68 1.36 -1.67
C ALA A 25 -9.26 2.48 -2.65
N LEU A 26 -9.05 2.17 -3.94
CA LEU A 26 -8.51 3.13 -4.90
C LEU A 26 -9.37 4.38 -5.00
N ARG A 27 -8.70 5.52 -4.83
CA ARG A 27 -9.21 6.87 -5.08
C ARG A 27 -8.02 7.78 -5.38
N PRO A 28 -8.23 8.90 -6.10
CA PRO A 28 -7.17 9.88 -6.32
C PRO A 28 -6.52 10.35 -5.01
N GLY A 29 -5.19 10.35 -4.96
CA GLY A 29 -4.41 10.77 -3.80
C GLY A 29 -4.31 9.75 -2.67
N GLU A 30 -4.73 8.50 -2.88
CA GLU A 30 -4.60 7.45 -1.86
C GLU A 30 -3.13 7.17 -1.51
N ILE A 31 -2.84 7.04 -0.21
CA ILE A 31 -1.55 6.59 0.31
C ILE A 31 -1.72 5.17 0.83
N VAL A 32 -1.10 4.21 0.17
CA VAL A 32 -1.13 2.79 0.54
C VAL A 32 0.04 2.49 1.48
N LEU A 33 -0.26 1.98 2.68
CA LEU A 33 0.74 1.53 3.65
C LEU A 33 1.04 0.04 3.41
N MET A 34 2.32 -0.27 3.29
CA MET A 34 2.86 -1.63 3.14
C MET A 34 4.03 -1.81 4.11
N HIS A 35 4.31 -3.05 4.49
CA HIS A 35 5.40 -3.40 5.39
C HIS A 35 6.51 -4.14 4.65
N LEU A 36 7.76 -3.77 4.95
CA LEU A 36 8.93 -4.49 4.47
C LEU A 36 9.41 -5.44 5.58
N GLY A 37 9.35 -6.75 5.32
CA GLY A 37 9.78 -7.78 6.25
C GLY A 37 8.93 -9.04 6.13
N SER A 38 9.40 -10.13 6.73
CA SER A 38 8.64 -11.38 6.84
C SER A 38 7.83 -11.42 8.12
N HIS A 39 6.60 -11.94 8.06
CA HIS A 39 5.83 -12.24 9.26
C HIS A 39 6.60 -13.24 10.15
N PRO A 40 6.71 -13.01 11.47
CA PRO A 40 7.66 -13.73 12.34
C PRO A 40 7.37 -15.23 12.50
N GLU A 41 6.12 -15.66 12.37
CA GLU A 41 5.74 -17.05 12.65
C GLU A 41 5.71 -17.92 11.39
N ASP A 42 5.27 -17.37 10.26
CA ASP A 42 5.07 -18.12 9.00
C ASP A 42 6.03 -17.69 7.89
N GLY A 43 6.87 -16.68 8.12
CA GLY A 43 7.91 -16.23 7.20
C GLY A 43 7.39 -15.54 5.94
N THR A 44 6.08 -15.30 5.83
CA THR A 44 5.47 -14.77 4.61
C THR A 44 5.79 -13.29 4.40
N THR A 45 5.92 -12.89 3.13
CA THR A 45 6.22 -11.52 2.70
C THR A 45 5.08 -10.99 1.83
N LEU A 46 3.84 -11.12 2.29
CA LEU A 46 2.64 -10.95 1.46
C LEU A 46 2.55 -9.56 0.79
N ASP A 47 3.04 -8.50 1.45
CA ASP A 47 3.14 -7.17 0.84
C ASP A 47 4.10 -7.15 -0.35
N ALA A 48 5.26 -7.80 -0.24
CA ALA A 48 6.21 -7.91 -1.34
C ALA A 48 5.68 -8.79 -2.47
N ASP A 49 5.00 -9.88 -2.12
CA ASP A 49 4.43 -10.83 -3.09
C ASP A 49 3.27 -10.21 -3.89
N ALA A 50 2.50 -9.31 -3.28
CA ALA A 50 1.37 -8.61 -3.92
C ALA A 50 1.79 -7.41 -4.78
N LEU A 51 2.98 -6.83 -4.52
CA LEU A 51 3.40 -5.56 -5.12
C LEU A 51 3.42 -5.57 -6.67
N PRO A 52 3.91 -6.60 -7.37
CA PRO A 52 3.89 -6.62 -8.84
C PRO A 52 2.47 -6.51 -9.42
N ASP A 53 1.54 -7.31 -8.90
CA ASP A 53 0.13 -7.34 -9.33
C ASP A 53 -0.59 -6.02 -9.01
N MET A 54 -0.33 -5.44 -7.83
CA MET A 54 -0.84 -4.11 -7.49
C MET A 54 -0.38 -3.04 -8.48
N ILE A 55 0.90 -3.02 -8.84
CA ILE A 55 1.44 -2.04 -9.81
C ILE A 55 0.76 -2.20 -11.17
N GLU A 56 0.62 -3.43 -11.66
CA GLU A 56 -0.03 -3.71 -12.94
C GLU A 56 -1.48 -3.26 -12.95
N ARG A 57 -2.28 -3.66 -11.95
CA ARG A 57 -3.70 -3.32 -11.85
C ARG A 57 -3.94 -1.82 -11.68
N MET A 58 -3.12 -1.14 -10.87
CA MET A 58 -3.26 0.31 -10.66
C MET A 58 -2.94 1.09 -11.93
N ARG A 59 -1.88 0.70 -12.66
CA ARG A 59 -1.57 1.31 -13.97
C ARG A 59 -2.66 1.05 -15.00
N ALA A 60 -3.23 -0.16 -15.02
CA ALA A 60 -4.35 -0.50 -15.90
C ALA A 60 -5.63 0.30 -15.57
N ALA A 61 -5.75 0.81 -14.34
CA ALA A 61 -6.82 1.71 -13.90
C ALA A 61 -6.44 3.21 -14.05
N ASP A 62 -5.43 3.54 -14.86
CA ASP A 62 -4.92 4.89 -15.14
C ASP A 62 -4.35 5.65 -13.93
N TYR A 63 -3.90 4.94 -12.88
CA TYR A 63 -3.17 5.54 -11.76
C TYR A 63 -1.66 5.65 -12.06
N THR A 64 -1.06 6.72 -11.55
CA THR A 64 0.40 6.91 -11.54
C THR A 64 0.90 6.85 -10.10
N PHE A 65 2.07 6.25 -9.90
CA PHE A 65 2.76 6.25 -8.62
C PHE A 65 3.65 7.48 -8.49
N VAL A 66 3.54 8.16 -7.35
CA VAL A 66 4.32 9.36 -7.04
C VAL A 66 4.95 9.22 -5.66
N THR A 67 6.00 10.00 -5.40
CA THR A 67 6.54 10.14 -4.05
C THR A 67 5.62 11.01 -3.21
N LEU A 68 5.76 10.93 -1.88
CA LEU A 68 4.97 11.77 -0.98
C LEU A 68 5.20 13.27 -1.23
N ASP A 69 6.45 13.69 -1.51
CA ASP A 69 6.78 15.09 -1.81
C ASP A 69 6.08 15.61 -3.08
N ALA A 70 5.90 14.75 -4.09
CA ALA A 70 5.16 15.10 -5.30
C ALA A 70 3.64 15.11 -5.09
N LEU A 71 3.13 14.37 -4.10
CA LEU A 71 1.71 14.32 -3.76
C LEU A 71 1.29 15.54 -2.90
N ILE A 72 2.13 15.97 -1.97
CA ILE A 72 1.80 17.03 -1.00
C ILE A 72 2.20 18.42 -1.50
N SER A 73 1.30 19.39 -1.36
CA SER A 73 1.62 20.79 -1.70
C SER A 73 2.54 21.42 -0.66
N THR A 74 3.12 22.58 -1.01
CA THR A 74 3.84 23.43 -0.04
C THR A 74 2.95 23.88 1.12
N GLU A 75 1.65 24.05 0.87
CA GLU A 75 0.68 24.41 1.91
C GLU A 75 0.41 23.25 2.87
N ASP A 76 0.27 22.03 2.34
CA ASP A 76 0.12 20.81 3.16
C ASP A 76 1.33 20.61 4.08
N ARG A 77 2.53 20.83 3.56
CA ARG A 77 3.77 20.77 4.35
C ARG A 77 3.81 21.77 5.50
N ARG A 78 3.34 23.00 5.28
CA ARG A 78 3.26 24.02 6.34
C ARG A 78 2.25 23.65 7.43
N ARG A 79 1.11 23.07 7.06
CA ARG A 79 0.10 22.60 8.02
C ARG A 79 0.60 21.43 8.85
N LEU A 80 1.31 20.48 8.24
CA LEU A 80 1.93 19.35 8.95
C LEU A 80 3.04 19.78 9.93
N ALA A 81 3.79 20.84 9.63
CA ALA A 81 4.86 21.34 10.50
C ALA A 81 4.39 22.23 11.67
N ALA A 82 3.11 22.61 11.69
CA ALA A 82 2.53 23.52 12.68
C ALA A 82 1.72 22.79 13.78
N GLY A 83 1.62 21.46 13.72
CA GLY A 83 0.98 20.60 14.73
C GLY A 83 2.01 19.72 15.43
#